data_AF-A0A379ET72-F1
#
_entry.id   AF-A0A379ET72-F1
#
_cell.length_a   1.000
_cell.length_b   1.000
_cell.length_c   1.000
_cell.angle_alpha   90.00
_cell.angle_beta   90.00
_cell.angle_gamma   90.00
#
_symmetry.space_group_name_H-M   'P 1'
#
loop_
_entity.id
_entity.type
_entity.pdbx_description
1 polymer ?
#
loop_
_entity_poly.entity_id
_entity_poly.type
_entity_poly.pdbx_seq_one_letter_code
_entity_poly.pdbx_strand_id
1 'polypeptide(L)' 'MFNKLTTKAYIAVTESIRNFKKDERGVTAIEYGLIAVAVAVLIVAVFYKDGGFIDSLKSQFNSTLKGTIESAGTKITG' A
#
# COMPACT_ATOMS: atom_id res chain seq x y z
N MET A 1 6.18 -56.74 3.81
CA MET A 1 6.44 -55.60 2.89
C MET A 1 5.29 -54.59 2.89
N PHE A 2 4.03 -55.02 2.84
CA PHE A 2 2.82 -54.16 2.85
C PHE A 2 2.66 -53.23 4.07
N ASN A 3 2.94 -53.70 5.30
CA ASN A 3 2.78 -52.89 6.52
C ASN A 3 3.69 -51.63 6.55
N LYS A 4 4.88 -51.71 5.95
CA LYS A 4 5.76 -50.54 5.80
C LYS A 4 5.19 -49.51 4.82
N LEU A 5 4.46 -49.95 3.80
CA LEU A 5 3.86 -49.07 2.80
C LEU A 5 2.64 -48.35 3.36
N THR A 6 1.78 -49.08 4.09
CA THR A 6 0.60 -48.50 4.77
C THR A 6 1.01 -47.52 5.86
N THR A 7 2.04 -47.85 6.65
CA THR A 7 2.60 -46.93 7.66
C THR A 7 3.19 -45.67 7.01
N LYS A 8 3.95 -45.81 5.92
CA LYS A 8 4.47 -44.65 5.17
C LYS A 8 3.36 -43.78 4.60
N ALA A 9 2.30 -44.37 4.06
CA ALA A 9 1.14 -43.64 3.57
C ALA A 9 0.42 -42.89 4.70
N TYR A 10 0.22 -43.55 5.85
CA TYR A 10 -0.37 -42.92 7.04
C TYR A 10 0.45 -41.72 7.55
N ILE A 11 1.77 -41.88 7.62
CA ILE A 11 2.69 -40.80 8.02
C ILE A 11 2.66 -39.67 7.01
N ALA A 12 2.70 -39.97 5.71
CA ALA A 12 2.68 -38.95 4.65
C ALA A 12 1.41 -38.11 4.71
N VAL A 13 0.23 -38.73 4.84
CA VAL A 13 -1.05 -38.02 4.96
C VAL A 13 -1.09 -37.17 6.23
N THR A 14 -0.64 -37.71 7.37
CA THR A 14 -0.62 -36.99 8.65
C THR A 14 0.31 -35.78 8.61
N GLU A 15 1.50 -35.93 8.02
CA GLU A 15 2.46 -34.83 7.84
C GLU A 15 1.95 -33.79 6.83
N SER A 16 1.30 -34.21 5.74
CA SER A 16 0.66 -33.27 4.80
C SER A 16 -0.40 -32.39 5.49
N ILE A 17 -1.24 -32.96 6.36
CA ILE A 17 -2.23 -32.19 7.12
C ILE A 17 -1.56 -31.26 8.13
N ARG A 18 -0.50 -31.71 8.82
CA ARG A 18 0.29 -30.87 9.74
C ARG A 18 0.95 -29.71 9.01
N ASN A 19 1.51 -29.95 7.83
CA ASN A 19 2.16 -28.93 7.01
C ASN A 19 1.14 -27.95 6.44
N PHE A 20 -0.05 -28.43 6.03
CA PHE A 20 -1.14 -27.57 5.58
C PHE A 20 -1.66 -26.66 6.71
N LYS A 21 -1.81 -27.17 7.93
CA LYS A 21 -2.21 -26.36 9.10
C LYS A 21 -1.15 -25.30 9.46
N LYS A 22 0.13 -25.60 9.21
CA LYS A 22 1.25 -24.67 9.40
C LYS A 22 1.50 -23.78 8.18
N ASP A 23 0.71 -23.94 7.13
CA ASP A 23 0.90 -23.18 5.90
C ASP A 23 0.34 -21.76 6.07
N GLU A 24 1.23 -20.81 6.28
CA GLU A 24 0.90 -19.38 6.40
C GLU A 24 0.93 -18.65 5.05
N ARG A 25 1.08 -19.39 3.93
CA ARG A 25 1.06 -18.87 2.56
C ARG A 25 -0.36 -18.44 2.17
N GLY A 26 -0.80 -17.32 2.72
CA GLY A 26 -2.13 -16.75 2.53
C GLY A 26 -2.53 -15.80 3.66
N VAL A 27 -2.01 -16.03 4.86
CA VAL A 27 -2.13 -15.12 6.02
C VAL A 27 -1.46 -13.79 5.69
N THR A 28 -0.30 -13.85 5.03
CA THR A 28 0.42 -12.67 4.55
C THR A 28 -0.40 -11.81 3.59
N ALA A 29 -1.21 -12.40 2.71
CA ALA A 29 -2.01 -11.64 1.74
C ALA A 29 -3.13 -10.83 2.40
N ILE A 30 -3.77 -11.37 3.45
CA ILE A 30 -4.87 -10.69 4.15
C ILE A 30 -4.33 -9.59 5.07
N GLU A 31 -3.21 -9.84 5.75
CA GLU A 31 -2.58 -8.86 6.65
C GLU A 31 -1.99 -7.68 5.88
N TYR A 32 -1.18 -7.93 4.84
CA TYR A 32 -0.65 -6.86 4.00
C TYR A 32 -1.77 -6.16 3.22
N GLY A 33 -2.85 -6.86 2.88
CA GLY A 33 -4.06 -6.27 2.31
C GLY A 33 -4.68 -5.24 3.24
N LEU A 34 -4.87 -5.56 4.52
CA LEU A 34 -5.41 -4.61 5.51
C LEU A 34 -4.46 -3.44 5.78
N ILE A 35 -3.15 -3.69 5.83
CA ILE A 35 -2.14 -2.63 6.00
C ILE A 35 -2.21 -1.65 4.82
N ALA A 36 -2.35 -2.14 3.58
CA ALA A 36 -2.49 -1.28 2.40
C ALA A 36 -3.72 -0.38 2.48
N VAL A 37 -4.86 -0.90 2.95
CA VAL A 37 -6.08 -0.11 3.18
C VAL A 37 -5.85 0.97 4.24
N ALA A 38 -5.20 0.62 5.37
CA ALA A 38 -4.91 1.58 6.42
C ALA A 38 -3.99 2.71 5.95
N VAL A 39 -2.96 2.40 5.16
CA VAL A 39 -2.07 3.40 4.54
C VAL A 39 -2.83 4.28 3.55
N ALA A 40 -3.70 3.70 2.72
CA ALA A 40 -4.50 4.48 1.77
C ALA A 40 -5.41 5.49 2.49
N VAL A 41 -6.10 5.06 3.55
CA VAL A 41 -6.95 5.94 4.37
C VAL A 41 -6.12 7.06 5.01
N LEU A 42 -4.94 6.74 5.55
CA LEU A 42 -4.04 7.73 6.14
C LEU A 42 -3.61 8.80 5.12
N ILE A 43 -3.22 8.38 3.91
CA ILE A 43 -2.84 9.30 2.82
C ILE A 43 -4.02 10.22 2.48
N VAL A 44 -5.22 9.66 2.30
CA VAL A 44 -6.41 10.47 2.00
C VAL A 44 -6.70 11.47 3.12
N ALA A 45 -6.67 11.03 4.38
CA ALA A 45 -6.97 11.88 5.52
C ALA A 45 -6.00 13.07 5.65
N VAL A 46 -4.71 12.86 5.37
CA VAL A 46 -3.68 13.90 5.49
C VAL A 46 -3.65 14.83 4.27
N PHE A 47 -3.71 14.27 3.07
CA PHE A 47 -3.46 15.02 1.84
C PHE A 47 -4.74 15.57 1.19
N TYR A 48 -5.89 14.92 1.36
CA TYR A 48 -7.15 15.27 0.68
C TYR A 48 -8.18 15.92 1.59
N LYS A 49 -7.77 16.43 2.75
CA LYS A 49 -8.64 17.27 3.57
C LYS A 49 -8.93 18.59 2.84
N ASP A 50 -10.19 19.03 2.85
CA ASP A 50 -10.60 20.33 2.29
C ASP A 50 -9.82 21.48 2.96
N GLY A 51 -9.17 22.33 2.15
CA GLY A 51 -8.29 23.39 2.64
C GLY A 51 -6.99 22.85 3.26
N GLY A 52 -6.68 21.57 3.06
CA GLY A 52 -5.51 20.90 3.59
C GLY A 52 -4.24 21.20 2.79
N PHE A 53 -3.27 20.28 2.90
CA PHE A 53 -1.95 20.47 2.34
C PHE A 53 -1.95 20.69 0.82
N ILE A 54 -2.72 19.88 0.07
CA ILE A 54 -2.75 19.96 -1.39
C ILE A 54 -3.38 21.28 -1.87
N ASP A 55 -4.44 21.75 -1.22
CA ASP A 55 -5.07 23.02 -1.57
C ASP A 55 -4.17 24.21 -1.25
N SER A 56 -3.47 24.16 -0.11
CA SER A 56 -2.47 25.16 0.25
C SER A 56 -1.32 25.20 -0.77
N LEU A 57 -0.84 24.03 -1.21
CA LEU A 57 0.20 23.92 -2.22
C LEU A 57 -0.25 24.48 -3.57
N LYS A 58 -1.48 24.13 -4.02
CA LYS A 58 -2.09 24.70 -5.23
C LYS A 58 -2.22 26.21 -5.14
N SER A 59 -2.65 26.73 -3.99
CA SER A 59 -2.80 28.18 -3.77
C SER A 59 -1.47 28.91 -3.89
N GLN A 60 -0.41 28.41 -3.25
CA GLN A 60 0.93 29.00 -3.34
C GLN A 60 1.49 28.95 -4.77
N PHE A 61 1.29 27.83 -5.48
CA PHE A 61 1.73 27.71 -6.86
C PHE A 61 1.02 28.70 -7.79
N ASN A 62 -0.30 28.78 -7.69
CA ASN A 62 -1.13 29.61 -8.58
C ASN A 62 -1.06 31.10 -8.25
N SER A 63 -0.91 31.46 -6.97
CA SER A 63 -0.93 32.87 -6.55
C SER A 63 0.46 33.47 -6.52
N THR A 64 1.41 32.79 -5.87
CA THR A 64 2.73 33.35 -5.59
C THR A 64 3.68 33.09 -6.76
N LEU A 65 3.83 31.83 -7.16
CA LEU A 65 4.83 31.47 -8.18
C LEU A 65 4.42 31.97 -9.56
N LYS A 66 3.19 31.69 -9.99
CA LYS A 66 2.66 32.18 -11.28
C LYS A 66 2.71 33.71 -11.36
N GLY A 67 2.23 34.41 -10.33
CA GLY A 67 2.25 35.88 -10.30
C GLY A 67 3.67 36.46 -10.37
N THR A 68 4.64 35.81 -9.72
CA THR A 68 6.05 36.22 -9.78
C THR A 68 6.62 36.02 -11.18
N ILE A 69 6.32 34.89 -11.84
CA ILE A 69 6.79 34.61 -13.21
C ILE A 69 6.18 35.58 -14.21
N GLU A 70 4.87 35.86 -14.14
CA GLU A 70 4.20 36.83 -15.03
C GLU A 70 4.75 38.24 -14.83
N SER A 71 4.98 38.63 -13.57
CA SER A 71 5.62 39.92 -13.23
C SER A 71 7.05 40.01 -13.76
N ALA A 72 7.82 38.93 -13.66
CA ALA A 72 9.17 38.86 -14.19
C ALA A 72 9.19 38.96 -15.72
N GLY A 73 8.32 38.25 -16.43
CA GLY A 73 8.22 38.30 -17.90
C GLY A 73 7.79 39.68 -18.42
N THR A 74 6.87 40.35 -17.72
CA THR A 74 6.43 41.71 -18.08
C THR A 74 7.55 42.74 -17.93
N LYS A 75 8.44 42.58 -16.93
CA LYS A 75 9.60 43.47 -16.71
C LYS A 75 10.67 43.41 -17.80
N ILE A 76 10.68 42.39 -18.65
CA ILE A 76 11.70 42.23 -19.71
C ILE A 76 11.23 42.81 -21.05
N THR A 77 9.94 43.12 -21.17
CA THR A 77 9.31 43.61 -22.42
C THR A 77 8.94 45.10 -22.35
N GLY A 78 9.21 45.76 -21.21
CA GLY A 78 9.00 47.20 -20.99
C GLY A 78 10.31 47.95 -20.78
#